data_AF-A0A391P7B8-F1
#
_entry.id   AF-A0A391P7B8-F1
#
_cell.length_a   1.000
_cell.length_b   1.000
_cell.length_c   1.000
_cell.angle_alpha   90.00
_cell.angle_beta   90.00
_cell.angle_gamma   90.00
#
_symmetry.space_group_name_H-M   'P 1'
#
loop_
_entity.id
_entity.type
_entity.pdbx_description
1 polymer ?
#
loop_
_entity_poly.entity_id
_entity_poly.type
_entity_poly.pdbx_seq_one_letter_code
_entity_poly.pdbx_strand_id
1 'polypeptide(L)'
;MPDDSWDDPEDEFDDAGTSGDFEPWFPATDNDDHFRAVHDEPTAPLTLTVTVTNAASTVSATATISGWLRRVELSREMPRIPEWQLAQEIIATAKLVCMKGRAQQRTLIEGMLSHQGVDAQAARDYVDQHMNLPTPDQAAAAEAQARSRYLRGES
;
A
#
# COMPACT_ATOMS: atom_id res chain seq x y z
N MET A 1 46.64 55.68 -19.55
CA MET A 1 47.13 55.44 -18.18
C MET A 1 46.57 54.09 -17.76
N PRO A 2 47.40 53.05 -17.60
CA PRO A 2 47.02 51.81 -16.92
C PRO A 2 47.41 51.90 -15.43
N ASP A 3 46.57 51.38 -14.54
CA ASP A 3 46.96 51.00 -13.19
C ASP A 3 46.44 49.59 -12.91
N ASP A 4 47.41 48.72 -12.62
CA ASP A 4 47.32 47.42 -11.95
C ASP A 4 46.97 47.65 -10.47
N SER A 5 46.06 46.86 -9.92
CA SER A 5 46.27 46.29 -8.58
C SER A 5 45.28 45.15 -8.35
N TRP A 6 45.78 43.95 -8.59
CA TRP A 6 45.34 42.71 -7.95
C TRP A 6 45.47 42.88 -6.44
N ASP A 7 44.38 42.64 -5.71
CA ASP A 7 44.44 42.39 -4.28
C ASP A 7 43.85 40.99 -4.06
N ASP A 8 44.76 40.04 -4.00
CA ASP A 8 44.58 38.69 -3.51
C ASP A 8 45.18 38.70 -2.11
N PRO A 9 44.47 38.17 -1.10
CA PRO A 9 45.23 37.35 -0.19
C PRO A 9 44.63 35.95 0.02
N GLU A 10 45.45 34.98 -0.38
CA GLU A 10 45.96 33.88 0.44
C GLU A 10 45.01 32.70 0.71
N ASP A 11 45.21 31.67 -0.12
CA ASP A 11 45.43 30.28 0.28
C ASP A 11 45.32 29.93 1.77
N GLU A 12 44.32 29.13 2.12
CA GLU A 12 44.48 28.10 3.15
C GLU A 12 43.82 26.81 2.66
N PHE A 13 44.52 26.15 1.74
CA PHE A 13 44.40 24.72 1.52
C PHE A 13 45.11 24.01 2.66
N ASP A 14 44.35 23.47 3.62
CA ASP A 14 44.88 22.42 4.50
C ASP A 14 44.71 21.07 3.79
N ASP A 15 45.82 20.67 3.18
CA ASP A 15 46.15 19.33 2.68
C ASP A 15 46.45 18.38 3.85
N ALA A 16 46.36 17.09 3.53
CA ALA A 16 46.86 15.92 4.24
C ALA A 16 45.94 15.36 5.35
N GLY A 17 45.46 14.12 5.23
CA GLY A 17 45.77 13.12 4.24
C GLY A 17 45.20 11.76 4.66
N THR A 18 45.16 10.87 3.67
CA THR A 18 45.35 9.41 3.74
C THR A 18 44.91 8.73 5.04
N SER A 19 44.03 7.75 5.03
CA SER A 19 44.32 6.41 4.52
C SER A 19 43.13 5.51 4.81
N GLY A 20 42.91 4.51 3.95
CA GLY A 20 42.56 3.19 4.44
C GLY A 20 41.07 2.87 4.44
N ASP A 21 40.73 1.96 3.54
CA ASP A 21 39.64 1.02 3.67
C ASP A 21 39.51 0.51 5.12
N PHE A 22 38.36 0.74 5.75
CA PHE A 22 37.91 -0.13 6.83
C PHE A 22 36.38 -0.22 6.82
N GLU A 23 35.89 -1.22 6.08
CA GLU A 23 34.57 -1.80 6.30
C GLU A 23 34.54 -2.54 7.66
N PRO A 24 33.35 -2.92 8.16
CA PRO A 24 32.55 -2.27 9.19
C PRO A 24 32.75 -2.87 10.59
N TRP A 25 32.43 -2.12 11.64
CA TRP A 25 32.27 -2.66 12.99
C TRP A 25 30.84 -2.37 13.50
N PHE A 26 29.93 -3.33 13.30
CA PHE A 26 28.73 -3.42 14.12
C PHE A 26 29.02 -4.29 15.34
N PRO A 27 28.81 -3.76 16.55
CA PRO A 27 28.19 -4.54 17.59
C PRO A 27 26.96 -3.82 18.11
N ALA A 28 25.89 -4.59 18.22
CA ALA A 28 24.63 -4.21 18.80
C ALA A 28 24.79 -3.81 20.29
N THR A 29 24.08 -2.75 20.67
CA THR A 29 23.51 -2.34 21.98
C THR A 29 23.46 -0.81 21.95
N ASP A 30 22.50 -0.08 22.44
CA ASP A 30 21.18 -0.24 23.04
C ASP A 30 20.66 1.22 23.05
N ASN A 31 19.37 1.43 22.83
CA ASN A 31 18.62 2.71 22.89
C ASN A 31 19.41 4.02 23.08
N ASP A 32 19.37 4.91 22.08
CA ASP A 32 18.86 6.25 22.37
C ASP A 32 18.33 6.97 21.12
N ASP A 33 17.47 7.91 21.42
CA ASP A 33 16.41 8.53 20.63
C ASP A 33 16.88 9.24 19.34
N HIS A 34 17.01 8.50 18.24
CA HIS A 34 17.02 9.12 16.91
C HIS A 34 15.58 9.33 16.47
N PHE A 35 15.06 10.53 16.78
CA PHE A 35 14.05 11.21 15.97
C PHE A 35 14.41 10.98 14.51
N ARG A 36 13.74 10.01 13.89
CA ARG A 36 13.82 9.73 12.47
C ARG A 36 13.44 11.05 11.83
N ALA A 37 14.41 11.72 11.21
CA ALA A 37 14.15 12.88 10.39
C ALA A 37 12.98 12.48 9.49
N VAL A 38 11.81 13.06 9.75
CA VAL A 38 10.68 12.95 8.87
C VAL A 38 11.20 13.62 7.61
N HIS A 39 11.70 12.81 6.69
CA HIS A 39 11.81 13.24 5.32
C HIS A 39 10.43 13.78 5.01
N ASP A 40 10.37 15.09 4.79
CA ASP A 40 9.23 15.76 4.20
C ASP A 40 9.13 15.21 2.76
N GLU A 41 8.78 13.92 2.66
CA GLU A 41 8.33 13.33 1.42
C GLU A 41 7.14 14.17 1.00
N PRO A 42 7.08 14.63 -0.26
CA PRO A 42 5.89 15.31 -0.76
C PRO A 42 4.73 14.40 -0.40
N THR A 43 3.80 14.89 0.43
CA THR A 43 2.68 14.11 0.97
C THR A 43 2.07 13.36 -0.21
N ALA A 44 2.41 12.08 -0.34
CA ALA A 44 1.94 11.29 -1.45
C ALA A 44 0.41 11.33 -1.35
N PRO A 45 -0.31 11.53 -2.47
CA PRO A 45 -1.76 11.66 -2.40
C PRO A 45 -2.33 10.48 -1.61
N LEU A 46 -3.07 10.81 -0.54
CA LEU A 46 -3.66 9.84 0.39
C LEU A 46 -4.51 8.86 -0.41
N THR A 47 -3.92 7.72 -0.74
CA THR A 47 -4.56 6.69 -1.55
C THR A 47 -5.19 5.71 -0.60
N LEU A 48 -6.52 5.77 -0.47
CA LEU A 48 -7.26 4.79 0.32
C LEU A 48 -7.16 3.42 -0.35
N THR A 49 -6.54 2.48 0.35
CA THR A 49 -6.34 1.10 -0.10
C THR A 49 -6.99 0.11 0.84
N VAL A 50 -7.31 -1.05 0.30
CA VAL A 50 -7.80 -2.21 1.02
C VAL A 50 -6.87 -3.36 0.69
N THR A 51 -6.52 -4.16 1.71
CA THR A 51 -5.71 -5.37 1.56
C THR A 51 -6.54 -6.59 1.93
N VAL A 52 -6.41 -7.65 1.15
CA VAL A 52 -7.05 -8.94 1.38
C VAL A 52 -5.99 -10.03 1.28
N THR A 53 -6.04 -10.98 2.19
CA THR A 53 -5.17 -12.14 2.22
C THR A 53 -6.00 -13.40 2.02
N ASN A 54 -5.51 -14.32 1.18
CA ASN A 54 -6.12 -15.62 0.94
C ASN A 54 -6.20 -16.43 2.25
N ALA A 55 -7.11 -17.40 2.34
CA ALA A 55 -7.27 -18.31 3.47
C ALA A 55 -5.97 -19.04 3.86
N ALA A 56 -5.11 -19.31 2.87
CA ALA A 56 -3.80 -19.93 3.04
C ALA A 56 -2.73 -19.00 3.66
N SER A 57 -3.01 -17.69 3.77
CA SER A 57 -2.01 -16.67 4.11
C SER A 57 -0.80 -16.61 3.18
N THR A 58 -0.91 -17.18 1.98
CA THR A 58 0.16 -17.24 0.97
C THR A 58 0.12 -16.09 -0.03
N VAL A 59 -1.06 -15.56 -0.32
CA VAL A 59 -1.28 -14.49 -1.30
C VAL A 59 -1.99 -13.33 -0.62
N SER A 60 -1.39 -12.15 -0.70
CA SER A 60 -1.99 -10.90 -0.25
C SER A 60 -2.12 -9.95 -1.43
N ALA A 61 -3.29 -9.37 -1.64
CA ALA A 61 -3.53 -8.40 -2.69
C ALA A 61 -4.01 -7.08 -2.06
N THR A 62 -3.52 -5.97 -2.60
CA THR A 62 -3.91 -4.62 -2.21
C THR A 62 -4.51 -3.91 -3.42
N ALA A 63 -5.67 -3.29 -3.25
CA ALA A 63 -6.31 -2.45 -4.26
C ALA A 63 -6.74 -1.12 -3.67
N THR A 64 -6.94 -0.12 -4.52
CA THR A 64 -7.59 1.13 -4.13
C THR A 64 -9.08 0.92 -3.88
N ILE A 65 -9.72 1.85 -3.17
CA ILE A 65 -11.19 1.85 -3.04
C ILE A 65 -11.92 2.02 -4.38
N SER A 66 -11.27 2.56 -5.41
CA SER A 66 -11.82 2.58 -6.78
C SER A 66 -11.78 1.22 -7.48
N GLY A 67 -11.24 0.19 -6.83
CA GLY A 67 -11.14 -1.18 -7.35
C GLY A 67 -9.91 -1.41 -8.23
N TRP A 68 -8.92 -0.50 -8.23
CA TRP A 68 -7.69 -0.68 -9.00
C TRP A 68 -6.68 -1.47 -8.21
N LEU A 69 -6.21 -2.59 -8.76
CA LEU A 69 -5.20 -3.41 -8.13
C LEU A 69 -3.87 -2.65 -8.06
N ARG A 70 -3.28 -2.58 -6.87
CA ARG A 70 -2.04 -1.84 -6.59
C ARG A 70 -0.84 -2.74 -6.44
N ARG A 71 -1.00 -3.85 -5.71
CA ARG A 71 0.11 -4.73 -5.35
C ARG A 71 -0.43 -6.13 -5.08
N VAL A 72 0.36 -7.13 -5.43
CA VAL A 72 0.15 -8.52 -5.02
C VAL A 72 1.46 -9.00 -4.42
N GLU A 73 1.38 -9.57 -3.23
CA GLU A 73 2.49 -10.13 -2.48
C GLU A 73 2.28 -11.61 -2.29
N LEU A 74 3.36 -12.36 -2.46
CA LEU A 74 3.40 -13.80 -2.24
C LEU A 74 4.28 -14.07 -1.02
N SER A 75 3.80 -14.92 -0.12
CA SER A 75 4.56 -15.37 1.04
C SER A 75 5.76 -16.20 0.58
N ARG A 76 6.89 -16.04 1.28
CA ARG A 76 8.11 -16.81 1.03
C ARG A 76 7.96 -18.28 1.43
N GLU A 77 7.01 -18.57 2.31
CA GLU A 77 6.73 -19.92 2.84
C GLU A 77 5.64 -20.65 2.03
N MET A 78 5.46 -20.28 0.76
CA MET A 78 4.41 -20.88 -0.04
C MET A 78 4.67 -22.38 -0.30
N PRO A 79 3.70 -23.27 -0.05
CA PRO A 79 3.83 -24.68 -0.39
C PRO A 79 4.07 -24.87 -1.88
N ARG A 80 4.74 -25.96 -2.28
CA ARG A 80 4.91 -26.34 -3.69
C ARG A 80 3.56 -26.76 -4.27
N ILE A 81 2.81 -25.77 -4.74
CA ILE A 81 1.60 -25.94 -5.54
C ILE A 81 1.94 -25.78 -7.03
N PRO A 82 1.16 -26.39 -7.95
CA PRO A 82 1.36 -26.17 -9.37
C PRO A 82 1.00 -24.72 -9.76
N GLU A 83 1.68 -24.21 -10.80
CA GLU A 83 1.55 -22.82 -11.24
C GLU A 83 0.11 -22.42 -11.58
N TRP A 84 -0.66 -23.33 -12.20
CA TRP A 84 -2.06 -23.06 -12.55
C TRP A 84 -2.92 -22.78 -11.32
N GLN A 85 -2.67 -23.48 -10.22
CA GLN A 85 -3.37 -23.32 -8.96
C GLN A 85 -2.98 -21.99 -8.29
N LEU A 86 -1.68 -21.65 -8.31
CA LEU A 86 -1.21 -20.33 -7.86
C LEU A 86 -1.88 -19.20 -8.64
N ALA A 87 -1.96 -19.32 -9.96
CA ALA A 87 -2.58 -18.31 -10.81
C ALA A 87 -4.06 -18.12 -10.46
N GLN A 88 -4.80 -19.20 -10.20
CA GLN A 88 -6.18 -19.13 -9.75
C GLN A 88 -6.32 -18.44 -8.39
N GLU A 89 -5.45 -18.76 -7.42
CA GLU A 89 -5.45 -18.10 -6.11
C GLU A 89 -5.18 -16.60 -6.21
N ILE A 90 -4.21 -16.19 -7.05
CA ILE A 90 -3.92 -14.78 -7.32
C ILE A 90 -5.14 -14.09 -7.94
N ILE A 91 -5.74 -14.68 -8.97
CA ILE A 91 -6.90 -14.10 -9.66
C ILE A 91 -8.09 -13.99 -8.70
N ALA A 92 -8.35 -15.00 -7.87
CA ALA A 92 -9.43 -15.00 -6.90
C ALA A 92 -9.20 -13.91 -5.84
N THR A 93 -7.99 -13.82 -5.28
CA THR A 93 -7.63 -12.81 -4.27
C THR A 93 -7.67 -11.40 -4.85
N ALA A 94 -7.19 -11.21 -6.09
CA ALA A 94 -7.23 -9.94 -6.80
C ALA A 94 -8.67 -9.47 -7.05
N LYS A 95 -9.54 -10.35 -7.55
CA LYS A 95 -10.97 -10.04 -7.74
C LYS A 95 -11.63 -9.65 -6.42
N LEU A 96 -11.31 -10.38 -5.34
CA LEU A 96 -11.87 -10.12 -4.03
C LEU A 96 -11.44 -8.76 -3.46
N VAL A 97 -10.16 -8.41 -3.56
CA VAL A 97 -9.70 -7.10 -3.08
C VAL A 97 -10.28 -5.94 -3.91
N CYS A 98 -10.41 -6.10 -5.23
CA CYS A 98 -11.06 -5.09 -6.07
C CYS A 98 -12.54 -4.88 -5.69
N MET A 99 -13.25 -5.97 -5.40
CA MET A 99 -14.65 -5.91 -4.95
C MET A 99 -14.77 -5.24 -3.57
N LYS A 100 -13.92 -5.64 -2.62
CA LYS A 100 -13.87 -5.01 -1.28
C LYS A 100 -13.52 -3.52 -1.33
N GLY A 101 -12.60 -3.14 -2.22
CA GLY A 101 -12.28 -1.73 -2.47
C GLY A 101 -13.52 -0.93 -2.86
N ARG A 102 -14.27 -1.41 -3.86
CA ARG A 102 -15.50 -0.74 -4.33
C ARG A 102 -16.61 -0.72 -3.28
N ALA A 103 -16.72 -1.78 -2.48
CA ALA A 103 -17.67 -1.80 -1.37
C ALA A 103 -17.31 -0.76 -0.29
N GLN A 104 -16.02 -0.57 0.00
CA GLN A 104 -15.56 0.48 0.90
C GLN A 104 -15.84 1.88 0.34
N GLN A 105 -15.68 2.08 -0.97
CA GLN A 105 -16.06 3.34 -1.63
C GLN A 105 -17.56 3.64 -1.43
N ARG A 106 -18.43 2.64 -1.56
CA ARG A 106 -19.87 2.80 -1.28
C ARG A 106 -20.13 3.27 0.15
N THR A 107 -19.55 2.62 1.15
CA THR A 107 -19.71 3.00 2.56
C THR A 107 -19.28 4.45 2.82
N LEU A 108 -18.20 4.91 2.18
CA LEU A 108 -17.73 6.28 2.31
C LEU A 108 -18.72 7.29 1.69
N ILE A 109 -19.29 6.96 0.54
CA ILE A 109 -20.29 7.81 -0.13
C ILE A 109 -21.58 7.87 0.68
N GLU A 110 -22.06 6.73 1.17
CA GLU A 110 -23.24 6.66 2.05
C GLU A 110 -23.02 7.48 3.35
N GLY A 111 -21.84 7.38 3.95
CA GLY A 111 -21.46 8.18 5.12
C GLY A 111 -21.40 9.68 4.83
N MET A 112 -20.88 10.07 3.67
CA MET A 112 -20.86 11.48 3.24
C MET A 112 -22.27 12.03 3.03
N LEU A 113 -23.15 11.29 2.34
CA LEU A 113 -24.54 11.69 2.12
C LEU A 113 -25.30 11.81 3.44
N SER A 114 -25.09 10.86 4.35
CA SER A 114 -25.67 10.91 5.70
C SER A 114 -25.20 12.14 6.47
N HIS A 115 -23.93 12.51 6.36
CA HIS A 115 -23.38 13.72 6.98
C HIS A 115 -23.97 15.01 6.39
N GLN A 116 -24.39 14.98 5.13
CA GLN A 116 -25.10 16.07 4.47
C GLN A 116 -26.60 16.12 4.81
N GLY A 117 -27.09 15.21 5.66
CA GLY A 117 -28.48 15.14 6.10
C GLY A 117 -29.40 14.31 5.20
N VAL A 118 -28.85 13.54 4.27
CA VAL A 118 -29.61 12.57 3.48
C VAL A 118 -29.93 11.36 4.37
N ASP A 119 -31.17 10.88 4.34
CA ASP A 119 -31.54 9.66 5.06
C ASP A 119 -30.77 8.44 4.54
N ALA A 120 -30.47 7.48 5.43
CA ALA A 120 -29.68 6.31 5.09
C ALA A 120 -30.31 5.45 3.98
N GLN A 121 -31.65 5.39 3.86
CA GLN A 121 -32.30 4.68 2.76
C GLN A 121 -32.14 5.45 1.45
N ALA A 122 -32.37 6.76 1.47
CA ALA A 122 -32.20 7.60 0.28
C ALA A 122 -30.74 7.62 -0.23
N ALA A 123 -29.76 7.57 0.68
CA ALA A 123 -28.35 7.47 0.33
C ALA A 123 -28.01 6.12 -0.33
N ARG A 124 -28.55 5.02 0.20
CA ARG A 124 -28.38 3.67 -0.39
C ARG A 124 -29.03 3.58 -1.76
N ASP A 125 -30.27 4.06 -1.89
CA ASP A 125 -31.00 4.09 -3.16
C ASP A 125 -30.27 4.90 -4.22
N TYR A 126 -29.70 6.05 -3.83
CA TYR A 126 -28.89 6.87 -4.74
C TYR A 126 -27.65 6.13 -5.24
N VAL A 127 -26.91 5.46 -4.36
CA VAL A 127 -25.71 4.70 -4.74
C VAL A 127 -26.07 3.49 -5.61
N ASP A 128 -27.16 2.80 -5.29
CA ASP A 128 -27.63 1.64 -6.06
C ASP A 128 -28.10 2.02 -7.46
N GLN A 129 -28.83 3.13 -7.60
CA GLN A 129 -29.38 3.57 -8.89
C GLN A 129 -28.33 4.21 -9.81
N HIS A 130 -27.33 4.90 -9.24
CA HIS A 130 -26.41 5.71 -10.05
C HIS A 130 -24.98 5.19 -10.13
N MET A 131 -24.51 4.36 -9.20
CA MET A 131 -23.08 4.05 -9.09
C MET A 131 -22.71 2.57 -9.29
N ASN A 132 -23.69 1.65 -9.29
CA ASN A 132 -23.48 0.21 -9.48
C ASN A 132 -22.29 -0.33 -8.65
N LEU A 133 -22.21 0.11 -7.39
CA LEU A 133 -21.16 -0.27 -6.45
C LEU A 133 -21.64 -1.49 -5.63
N PRO A 134 -20.81 -2.54 -5.51
CA PRO A 134 -21.17 -3.74 -4.74
C PRO A 134 -21.43 -3.38 -3.27
N THR A 135 -22.40 -4.05 -2.64
CA THR A 135 -22.66 -3.84 -1.21
C THR A 135 -21.50 -4.43 -0.38
N PRO A 136 -21.24 -3.89 0.83
CA PRO A 136 -20.33 -4.51 1.80
C PRO A 136 -20.68 -5.96 2.11
N ASP A 137 -21.97 -6.29 2.23
CA ASP A 137 -22.44 -7.65 2.46
C ASP A 137 -22.13 -8.59 1.27
N GLN A 138 -22.26 -8.11 0.03
CA GLN A 138 -21.85 -8.88 -1.15
C GLN A 138 -20.34 -9.17 -1.16
N ALA A 139 -19.53 -8.18 -0.77
CA ALA A 139 -18.08 -8.37 -0.66
C ALA A 139 -17.72 -9.37 0.46
N ALA A 140 -18.38 -9.29 1.61
CA ALA A 140 -18.20 -10.23 2.72
C ALA A 140 -18.66 -11.65 2.35
N ALA A 141 -19.79 -11.78 1.65
CA ALA A 141 -20.28 -13.06 1.16
C ALA A 141 -19.33 -13.68 0.12
N ALA A 142 -18.75 -12.87 -0.77
CA ALA A 142 -17.75 -13.31 -1.73
C ALA A 142 -16.46 -13.79 -1.04
N GLU A 143 -16.01 -13.10 0.00
CA GLU A 143 -14.87 -13.55 0.82
C GLU A 143 -15.16 -14.87 1.52
N ALA A 144 -16.32 -14.98 2.17
CA ALA A 144 -16.73 -16.20 2.84
C ALA A 144 -16.84 -17.39 1.86
N GLN A 145 -17.35 -17.13 0.65
CA GLN A 145 -17.43 -18.14 -0.41
C GLN A 145 -16.04 -18.54 -0.91
N ALA A 146 -15.14 -17.58 -1.14
CA ALA A 146 -13.76 -17.86 -1.56
C ALA A 146 -13.01 -18.70 -0.51
N ARG A 147 -13.14 -18.34 0.78
CA ARG A 147 -12.60 -19.13 1.89
C ARG A 147 -13.19 -20.54 1.94
N SER A 148 -14.50 -20.67 1.74
CA SER A 148 -15.17 -21.98 1.76
C SER A 148 -14.73 -22.88 0.61
N ARG A 149 -14.50 -22.34 -0.59
CA ARG A 149 -14.00 -23.10 -1.75
C ARG A 149 -12.57 -23.61 -1.50
N TYR A 150 -11.71 -22.74 -0.96
CA TYR A 150 -10.36 -23.13 -0.58
C TYR A 150 -10.37 -24.27 0.45
N LEU A 151 -11.20 -24.19 1.48
CA LEU A 151 -11.34 -25.24 2.50
C LEU A 151 -11.91 -26.55 1.95
N ARG A 152 -12.65 -26.52 0.83
CA ARG A 152 -13.20 -27.71 0.16
C ARG A 152 -12.22 -28.34 -0.84
N GLY A 153 -11.11 -27.66 -1.18
CA GLY A 153 -10.17 -28.12 -2.20
C GLY A 153 -10.65 -27.91 -3.63
N GLU A 154 -11.63 -27.02 -3.86
CA GLU A 154 -12.16 -26.68 -5.18
C GLU A 154 -11.53 -25.39 -5.73
N SER A 155 -10.21 -25.24 -5.55
CA SER A 155 -9.43 -24.09 -6.02
C SER A 155 -9.09 -24.21 -7.51
#